data_AF-A0A2M4B088-F1
#
_entry.id   AF-A0A2M4B088-F1
#
_cell.length_a   1.000
_cell.length_b   1.000
_cell.length_c   1.000
_cell.angle_alpha   90.00
_cell.angle_beta   90.00
_cell.angle_gamma   90.00
#
_symmetry.space_group_name_H-M   'P 1'
#
loop_
_entity.id
_entity.type
_entity.pdbx_description
1 polymer ?
#
loop_
_entity_poly.entity_id
_entity_poly.type
_entity_poly.pdbx_seq_one_letter_code
_entity_poly.pdbx_strand_id
1 'polypeptide(L)'
;KKKPSPQNRIWEKERRERLNKSFEDLQRLLPDHDPNATLTKIEILQKAIELIGKLQTKIKDLIDECHDPLKEHVHEQDNRLQKLLARNDELMGLLRKAKVAIPPCKYT
;
A
#
# COMPACT_ATOMS: atom_id res chain seq x y z
N LYS A 1 -4.98 54.47 11.21
CA LYS A 1 -5.17 53.00 11.29
C LYS A 1 -5.46 52.62 12.75
N LYS A 2 -6.61 52.00 13.07
CA LYS A 2 -6.93 51.57 14.45
C LYS A 2 -5.98 50.44 14.87
N LYS A 3 -5.39 50.53 16.07
CA LYS A 3 -4.53 49.45 16.61
C LYS A 3 -5.40 48.20 16.81
N PRO A 4 -4.90 46.99 16.47
CA PRO A 4 -5.67 45.77 16.67
C PRO A 4 -5.98 45.58 18.16
N SER A 5 -7.19 45.08 18.44
CA SER A 5 -7.62 44.75 19.80
C SER A 5 -6.57 43.85 20.50
N PRO A 6 -6.30 44.04 21.79
CA PRO A 6 -5.40 43.17 22.56
C PRO A 6 -5.73 41.69 22.41
N GLN A 7 -7.01 41.35 22.33
CA GLN A 7 -7.49 39.98 22.15
C GLN A 7 -7.11 39.40 20.79
N ASN A 8 -7.20 40.20 19.71
CA ASN A 8 -6.75 39.79 18.38
C ASN A 8 -5.24 39.50 18.37
N ARG A 9 -4.45 40.22 19.16
CA ARG A 9 -3.00 40.00 19.27
C ARG A 9 -2.68 38.69 19.99
N ILE A 10 -3.47 38.32 21.01
CA ILE A 10 -3.33 37.04 21.73
C ILE A 10 -3.67 35.89 20.79
N TRP A 11 -4.82 35.95 20.11
CA TRP A 11 -5.23 34.89 19.18
C TRP A 11 -4.23 34.69 18.03
N GLU A 12 -3.69 35.77 17.47
CA GLU A 12 -2.67 35.66 16.41
C GLU A 12 -1.32 35.14 16.95
N LYS A 13 -1.00 35.38 18.23
CA LYS A 13 0.16 34.78 18.87
C LYS A 13 -0.03 33.25 18.99
N GLU A 14 -1.14 32.81 19.58
CA GLU A 14 -1.44 31.38 19.75
C GLU A 14 -1.54 30.65 18.41
N ARG A 15 -2.14 31.28 17.39
CA ARG A 15 -2.18 30.73 16.02
C ARG A 15 -0.77 30.51 15.47
N ARG A 16 0.13 31.50 15.62
CA ARG A 16 1.52 31.38 15.15
C ARG A 16 2.31 30.33 15.93
N GLU A 17 2.07 30.19 17.22
CA GLU A 17 2.67 29.14 18.04
C GLU A 17 2.25 27.75 17.56
N ARG A 18 0.96 27.53 17.30
CA ARG A 18 0.47 26.26 16.71
C ARG A 18 1.11 25.98 15.35
N LEU A 19 1.18 27.01 14.49
CA LEU A 19 1.81 26.86 13.17
C LEU A 19 3.29 26.48 13.28
N ASN A 20 4.04 27.14 14.18
CA ASN A 20 5.45 26.84 14.39
C ASN A 20 5.66 25.42 14.91
N LYS A 21 4.84 24.99 15.86
CA LYS A 21 4.86 23.60 16.35
C LYS A 21 4.65 22.59 15.21
N SER A 22 3.69 22.84 14.31
CA SER A 22 3.49 21.97 13.15
C SER A 22 4.71 21.91 12.22
N PHE A 23 5.45 23.00 12.07
CA PHE A 23 6.71 23.00 11.31
C PHE A 23 7.80 22.19 12.00
N GLU A 24 7.94 22.30 13.33
CA GLU A 24 8.88 21.49 14.10
C GLU A 24 8.55 19.99 14.00
N ASP A 25 7.27 19.64 14.14
CA ASP A 25 6.80 18.26 14.01
C ASP A 25 7.06 17.71 12.60
N LEU A 26 6.79 18.51 11.56
CA LEU A 26 7.08 18.14 10.17
C LEU A 26 8.59 17.96 9.93
N GLN A 27 9.41 18.84 10.51
CA GLN A 27 10.87 18.76 10.38
C GLN A 27 11.42 17.45 10.95
N ARG A 28 10.87 16.96 12.08
CA ARG A 28 11.28 15.69 12.70
C ARG A 28 10.96 14.45 11.87
N LEU A 29 10.01 14.55 10.94
CA LEU A 29 9.64 13.46 10.02
C LEU A 29 10.49 13.42 8.75
N LEU A 30 11.29 14.46 8.49
CA LEU A 30 12.19 14.48 7.35
C LEU A 30 13.38 13.53 7.55
N PRO A 31 13.90 12.90 6.48
CA PRO A 31 15.13 12.12 6.56
C PRO A 31 16.29 12.96 7.07
N ASP A 32 17.25 12.31 7.72
CA ASP A 32 18.48 12.93 8.23
C ASP A 32 18.21 14.16 9.11
N HIS A 33 17.13 14.10 9.90
CA HIS A 33 16.80 15.15 10.85
C HIS A 33 17.92 15.31 11.89
N ASP A 34 18.65 16.42 11.79
CA ASP A 34 19.57 16.89 12.83
C ASP A 34 18.82 17.87 13.74
N PRO A 35 18.67 17.59 15.04
CA PRO A 35 18.03 18.49 16.00
C PRO A 35 18.75 19.84 16.14
N ASN A 36 20.02 19.93 15.71
CA ASN A 36 20.79 21.18 15.71
C ASN A 36 20.70 21.94 14.38
N ALA A 37 20.18 21.31 13.32
CA ALA A 37 20.03 21.96 12.03
C ALA A 37 18.82 22.91 12.04
N THR A 38 19.08 24.17 11.72
CA THR A 38 18.03 25.19 11.63
C THR A 38 17.52 25.25 10.19
N LEU A 39 16.43 24.53 9.89
CA LEU A 39 15.76 24.62 8.60
C LEU A 39 14.72 25.74 8.61
N THR A 40 14.68 26.50 7.53
CA THR A 40 13.61 27.47 7.29
C THR A 40 12.29 26.75 6.96
N LYS A 41 11.17 27.42 7.22
CA LYS A 41 9.84 26.89 6.88
C LYS A 41 9.70 26.50 5.40
N ILE A 42 10.35 27.23 4.50
CA ILE A 42 10.31 26.95 3.06
C ILE A 42 11.07 25.65 2.77
N GLU A 43 12.26 25.47 3.34
CA GLU A 43 13.04 24.24 3.18
C GLU A 43 12.31 23.03 3.74
N ILE A 44 11.65 23.17 4.90
CA ILE A 44 10.83 22.10 5.50
C ILE A 44 9.72 21.69 4.52
N LEU A 45 9.01 22.65 3.90
CA LEU A 45 7.97 22.35 2.92
C LEU A 45 8.53 21.68 1.66
N GLN A 46 9.63 22.20 1.12
CA GLN A 46 10.25 21.64 -0.10
C GLN A 46 10.70 20.19 0.13
N LYS A 47 11.40 19.92 1.23
CA LYS A 47 11.84 18.58 1.60
C LYS A 47 10.66 17.64 1.87
N ALA A 48 9.59 18.14 2.50
CA ALA A 48 8.39 17.34 2.75
C ALA A 48 7.68 16.95 1.44
N ILE A 49 7.56 17.88 0.49
CA ILE A 49 6.99 17.61 -0.84
C ILE A 49 7.82 16.53 -1.56
N GLU A 50 9.15 16.67 -1.55
CA GLU A 50 10.05 15.70 -2.16
C GLU A 50 9.92 14.32 -1.50
N LEU A 51 9.89 14.25 -0.16
CA LEU A 51 9.73 13.01 0.59
C LEU A 51 8.41 12.31 0.28
N ILE A 52 7.30 13.06 0.26
CA ILE A 52 5.98 12.53 -0.08
C ILE A 52 6.00 11.94 -1.50
N GLY A 53 6.58 12.64 -2.47
CA GLY A 53 6.73 12.13 -3.84
C GLY A 53 7.55 10.83 -3.91
N LYS A 54 8.66 10.76 -3.18
CA LYS A 54 9.49 9.54 -3.08
C LYS A 54 8.72 8.37 -2.45
N LEU A 55 7.99 8.62 -1.36
CA LEU A 55 7.19 7.60 -0.67
C LEU A 55 6.04 7.10 -1.54
N GLN A 56 5.35 7.99 -2.27
CA GLN A 56 4.30 7.61 -3.21
C GLN A 56 4.83 6.72 -4.34
N THR A 57 6.00 7.08 -4.90
CA THR A 57 6.67 6.26 -5.92
C THR A 57 7.03 4.88 -5.37
N LYS A 58 7.65 4.84 -4.18
CA LYS A 58 8.02 3.57 -3.52
C LYS A 58 6.81 2.68 -3.21
N ILE A 59 5.69 3.26 -2.78
CA ILE A 59 4.45 2.52 -2.55
C ILE A 59 3.93 1.92 -3.85
N LYS A 60 3.95 2.70 -4.95
CA LYS A 60 3.56 2.20 -6.26
C LYS A 60 4.45 1.05 -6.70
N ASP A 61 5.77 1.22 -6.62
CA ASP A 61 6.73 0.18 -6.99
C ASP A 61 6.53 -1.08 -6.15
N LEU A 62 6.30 -0.95 -4.84
CA LEU A 62 6.00 -2.09 -3.97
C LEU A 62 4.68 -2.78 -4.32
N ILE A 63 3.65 -2.04 -4.72
CA ILE A 63 2.38 -2.62 -5.18
C ILE A 63 2.57 -3.36 -6.51
N ASP A 64 3.37 -2.77 -7.41
CA ASP A 64 3.72 -3.35 -8.71
C ASP A 64 4.65 -4.56 -8.55
N GLU A 65 5.55 -4.60 -7.56
CA GLU A 65 6.35 -5.78 -7.19
C GLU A 65 5.52 -6.83 -6.45
N CYS A 66 4.51 -6.39 -5.70
CA CYS A 66 3.49 -7.26 -5.12
C CYS A 66 2.48 -7.74 -6.17
N HIS A 67 2.74 -7.59 -7.48
CA HIS A 67 2.16 -8.48 -8.49
C HIS A 67 2.58 -9.89 -8.14
N ASP A 68 1.71 -10.49 -7.34
CA ASP A 68 2.01 -11.61 -6.49
C ASP A 68 2.41 -12.83 -7.33
N PRO A 69 3.69 -13.25 -7.31
CA PRO A 69 4.10 -14.48 -8.00
C PRO A 69 3.30 -15.69 -7.50
N LEU A 70 2.76 -15.65 -6.27
CA LEU A 70 1.81 -16.65 -5.82
C LEU A 70 0.49 -16.57 -6.57
N LYS A 71 0.00 -15.40 -6.97
CA LYS A 71 -1.23 -15.27 -7.77
C LYS A 71 -1.04 -15.88 -9.16
N GLU A 72 0.11 -15.69 -9.80
CA GLU A 72 0.44 -16.38 -11.05
C GLU A 72 0.57 -17.89 -10.85
N HIS A 73 1.27 -18.34 -9.81
CA HIS A 73 1.39 -19.77 -9.49
C HIS A 73 0.04 -20.42 -9.15
N VAL A 74 -0.83 -19.74 -8.39
CA VAL A 74 -2.19 -20.20 -8.07
C VAL A 74 -3.01 -20.29 -9.34
N HIS A 75 -2.92 -19.31 -10.23
CA HIS A 75 -3.61 -19.35 -11.51
C HIS A 75 -3.13 -20.49 -12.40
N GLU A 76 -1.82 -20.75 -12.46
CA GLU A 76 -1.25 -21.87 -13.20
C GLU A 76 -1.68 -23.23 -12.62
N GLN A 77 -1.67 -23.36 -11.30
CA GLN A 77 -2.14 -24.57 -10.61
C GLN A 77 -3.62 -24.82 -10.83
N ASP A 78 -4.47 -23.80 -10.76
CA ASP A 78 -5.91 -23.91 -11.02
C ASP A 78 -6.17 -24.35 -12.47
N ASN A 79 -5.49 -23.72 -13.44
CA ASN A 79 -5.56 -24.13 -14.85
C ASN A 79 -5.15 -25.60 -15.06
N ARG A 80 -4.12 -26.06 -14.35
CA ARG A 80 -3.66 -27.45 -14.42
C ARG A 80 -4.67 -28.41 -13.78
N LEU A 81 -5.28 -28.01 -12.67
CA LEU A 81 -6.31 -28.77 -11.97
C LEU A 81 -7.57 -28.92 -12.84
N GLN A 82 -8.02 -27.84 -13.49
CA GLN A 82 -9.16 -27.88 -14.43
C GLN A 82 -8.93 -28.86 -15.59
N LYS A 83 -7.72 -28.85 -16.19
CA LYS A 83 -7.36 -29.81 -17.25
C LYS A 83 -7.38 -31.26 -16.77
N LEU A 84 -6.92 -31.51 -15.54
CA LEU A 84 -6.91 -32.85 -14.95
C LEU A 84 -8.33 -33.33 -14.63
N LEU A 85 -9.19 -32.46 -14.09
CA LEU A 85 -10.60 -32.76 -13.85
C LEU A 85 -11.32 -33.13 -15.15
N ALA A 86 -11.20 -32.29 -16.19
CA ALA A 86 -11.81 -32.55 -17.49
C ALA A 86 -11.37 -33.90 -18.07
N ARG A 87 -10.07 -34.22 -17.99
CA ARG A 87 -9.54 -35.49 -18.47
C ARG A 87 -10.01 -36.69 -17.63
N ASN A 88 -10.14 -36.53 -16.32
CA ASN A 88 -10.72 -37.56 -15.47
C ASN A 88 -12.19 -37.82 -15.82
N ASP A 89 -12.97 -36.77 -16.11
CA ASP A 89 -14.36 -36.91 -16.53
C ASP A 89 -14.48 -37.65 -17.87
N GLU A 90 -13.62 -37.32 -18.85
CA GLU A 90 -13.53 -38.04 -20.12
C GLU A 90 -13.19 -39.53 -19.90
N LEU A 91 -12.18 -39.83 -19.09
CA LEU A 91 -11.77 -41.20 -18.77
C LEU A 91 -12.89 -41.97 -18.06
N MET A 92 -13.56 -41.36 -17.08
CA MET A 92 -14.72 -41.97 -16.43
C MET A 92 -15.83 -42.27 -17.45
N GLY A 93 -16.08 -41.37 -18.40
CA GLY A 93 -17.01 -41.58 -19.50
C GLY A 93 -16.66 -42.80 -20.35
N LEU A 94 -15.38 -42.96 -20.70
CA LEU A 94 -14.90 -44.11 -21.47
C LEU A 94 -15.01 -45.43 -20.68
N LEU A 95 -14.62 -45.45 -19.41
CA LEU A 95 -14.72 -46.62 -18.55
C LEU A 95 -16.17 -47.08 -18.37
N ARG A 96 -17.10 -46.15 -18.16
CA ARG A 96 -18.54 -46.45 -18.12
C ARG A 96 -19.05 -47.06 -19.42
N LYS A 97 -18.64 -46.51 -20.58
CA LYS A 97 -18.99 -47.07 -21.91
C LYS A 97 -18.47 -48.49 -22.09
N ALA A 98 -17.27 -48.77 -21.58
CA ALA A 98 -16.67 -50.10 -21.59
C ALA A 98 -17.25 -51.07 -20.54
N LYS A 99 -18.26 -50.65 -19.77
CA LYS A 99 -18.86 -51.42 -18.65
C LYS A 99 -17.86 -51.82 -17.58
N VAL A 100 -16.79 -51.03 -17.39
CA VAL A 100 -15.82 -51.24 -16.31
C VAL A 100 -16.41 -50.67 -15.01
N ALA A 101 -16.43 -51.47 -13.95
CA ALA A 101 -16.90 -51.04 -12.64
C ALA A 101 -15.95 -49.99 -12.04
N ILE A 102 -16.47 -48.80 -11.73
CA ILE A 102 -15.70 -47.70 -11.11
C ILE A 102 -16.03 -47.66 -9.61
N PRO A 103 -15.04 -47.83 -8.72
CA PRO A 103 -15.24 -47.70 -7.28
C PRO A 103 -15.67 -46.27 -6.88
N PRO A 104 -16.48 -46.11 -5.83
CA PRO A 104 -16.84 -44.79 -5.33
C PRO A 104 -15.60 -44.06 -4.78
N CYS A 105 -15.44 -42.79 -5.17
CA CYS A 105 -14.34 -41.95 -4.71
C CYS A 105 -14.57 -41.56 -3.24
N LYS A 106 -13.59 -41.79 -2.37
CA LYS A 106 -13.73 -41.61 -0.91
C LYS A 106 -13.42 -40.19 -0.41
N TYR A 107 -13.07 -39.27 -1.31
CA TYR A 107 -12.66 -37.91 -0.97
C TYR A 107 -13.60 -36.93 -1.69
N THR A 108 -14.74 -36.67 -1.07
CA THR A 108 -15.64 -35.53 -1.36
C THR A 108 -15.97 -34.87 -0.05
#